data_AF-A0AAE2THU3-F1
#
_entry.id   AF-A0AAE2THU3-F1
#
_cell.length_a   1.000
_cell.length_b   1.000
_cell.length_c   1.000
_cell.angle_alpha   90.00
_cell.angle_beta   90.00
_cell.angle_gamma   90.00
#
_symmetry.space_group_name_H-M   'P 1'
#
loop_
_entity.id
_entity.type
_entity.pdbx_description
1 polymer ?
#
loop_
_entity_poly.entity_id
_entity_poly.type
_entity_poly.pdbx_seq_one_letter_code
_entity_poly.pdbx_strand_id
1 'polypeptide(L)' 'MQVRYARTIVGWFNVYPAGIDRYVNLKPEDFFALLPQVSQWVRSGCGEISVAAAFELFGEQEAQPA' A
#
# COMPACT_ATOMS: atom_id res chain seq x y z
N MET A 1 0.21 9.62 3.42
CA MET A 1 0.65 9.32 2.04
C MET A 1 -0.41 8.49 1.36
N GLN A 2 -0.88 8.94 0.19
CA GLN A 2 -1.87 8.21 -0.58
C GLN A 2 -1.25 6.97 -1.22
N VAL A 3 -1.95 5.84 -1.13
CA VAL A 3 -1.58 4.57 -1.76
C VAL A 3 -2.77 4.02 -2.54
N ARG A 4 -2.49 3.28 -3.63
CA ARG A 4 -3.47 2.34 -4.20
C ARG A 4 -3.10 0.94 -3.76
N TYR A 5 -4.09 0.07 -3.60
CA TYR A 5 -3.87 -1.34 -3.30
C TYR A 5 -4.74 -2.24 -4.17
N ALA A 6 -4.24 -3.45 -4.44
CA ALA A 6 -4.95 -4.47 -5.21
C ALA A 6 -4.67 -5.86 -4.64
N ARG A 7 -5.74 -6.64 -4.44
CA ARG A 7 -5.70 -8.03 -4.02
C ARG A 7 -5.28 -8.91 -5.19
N THR A 8 -4.26 -9.73 -4.96
CA THR A 8 -3.73 -10.71 -5.90
C THR A 8 -4.59 -11.98 -5.92
N ILE A 9 -4.36 -12.84 -6.91
CA ILE A 9 -5.06 -14.12 -7.04
C ILE A 9 -4.82 -15.06 -5.85
N VAL A 10 -3.66 -14.95 -5.19
CA VAL A 10 -3.30 -15.72 -3.99
C VAL A 10 -3.75 -15.06 -2.69
N GLY A 11 -4.53 -13.97 -2.77
CA GLY A 11 -5.13 -13.31 -1.62
C GLY A 11 -4.27 -12.26 -0.92
N TRP A 12 -3.02 -12.07 -1.33
CA TRP A 12 -2.11 -11.01 -0.84
C TRP A 12 -2.44 -9.66 -1.47
N PHE A 13 -1.84 -8.58 -0.98
CA PHE A 13 -2.10 -7.22 -1.47
C PHE A 13 -0.85 -6.56 -2.05
N ASN A 14 -0.93 -6.13 -3.31
CA ASN A 14 0.04 -5.19 -3.86
C ASN A 14 -0.33 -3.78 -3.41
N VAL A 15 0.57 -3.07 -2.74
CA VAL A 15 0.38 -1.69 -2.29
C VAL A 15 1.37 -0.79 -3.01
N TYR A 16 0.86 0.25 -3.63
CA TYR A 16 1.61 1.16 -4.49
C TYR A 16 1.53 2.58 -3.90
N PRO A 17 2.66 3.31 -3.82
CA PRO A 17 2.61 4.74 -3.57
C PRO A 17 1.92 5.46 -4.73
N ALA A 18 1.17 6.52 -4.44
CA ALA A 18 0.53 7.32 -5.49
C ALA A 18 1.59 7.88 -6.46
N GLY A 19 1.36 7.70 -7.77
CA GLY A 19 2.25 8.22 -8.82
C GLY A 19 3.46 7.35 -9.16
N ILE A 20 3.66 6.21 -8.49
CA ILE A 20 4.81 5.32 -8.72
C ILE A 20 4.30 3.92 -9.07
N ASP A 21 4.80 3.33 -10.16
CA ASP A 21 4.43 1.96 -10.57
C ASP A 21 5.33 0.87 -9.95
N ARG A 22 5.71 1.11 -8.68
CA ARG A 22 6.39 0.13 -7.82
C ARG A 22 5.42 -0.26 -6.71
N TYR A 23 5.43 -1.52 -6.33
CA TYR A 23 4.64 -2.00 -5.20
C TYR A 23 5.47 -2.79 -4.21
N VAL A 24 4.95 -2.84 -2.99
CA VAL A 24 5.26 -3.88 -2.02
C VAL A 24 4.13 -4.88 -1.97
N ASN A 25 4.47 -6.15 -1.78
CA ASN A 25 3.49 -7.22 -1.64
C ASN A 25 3.35 -7.54 -0.15
N LEU A 26 2.15 -7.33 0.39
CA LEU A 26 1.82 -7.53 1.79
C LEU A 26 0.93 -8.76 1.95
N LYS A 27 1.19 -9.54 3.00
CA LYS A 27 0.26 -10.57 3.45
C LYS A 27 -1.02 -9.91 3.96
N PRO A 28 -2.15 -10.63 4.00
CA PRO A 28 -3.40 -10.10 4.54
C PRO A 28 -3.24 -9.53 5.95
N GLU A 29 -2.53 -10.22 6.85
CA GLU A 29 -2.31 -9.73 8.22
C GLU A 29 -1.59 -8.37 8.26
N ASP A 30 -0.52 -8.20 7.50
CA ASP A 30 0.26 -6.96 7.43
C ASP A 30 -0.56 -5.83 6.78
N PHE A 31 -1.32 -6.16 5.73
CA PHE A 31 -2.17 -5.20 5.04
C PHE A 31 -3.28 -4.65 5.94
N PHE A 32 -4.00 -5.50 6.66
CA PHE A 32 -5.08 -5.06 7.56
C PHE A 32 -4.56 -4.42 8.85
N ALA A 33 -3.33 -4.72 9.27
CA ALA A 33 -2.66 -3.96 10.32
C ALA A 33 -2.35 -2.52 9.85
N LEU A 34 -1.95 -2.35 8.59
CA LEU A 34 -1.65 -1.05 7.99
C LEU A 34 -2.90 -0.21 7.68
N LEU A 35 -3.96 -0.86 7.20
CA LEU A 35 -5.22 -0.23 6.77
C LEU A 35 -6.43 -0.92 7.45
N PRO A 36 -6.60 -0.77 8.78
CA PRO A 36 -7.62 -1.49 9.54
C PRO A 36 -9.05 -1.09 9.18
N GLN A 37 -9.25 0.07 8.57
CA GLN A 37 -10.54 0.56 8.09
C GLN A 37 -11.03 -0.13 6.80
N VAL A 38 -10.15 -0.90 6.13
CA VAL A 38 -10.47 -1.53 4.84
C VAL A 38 -11.19 -2.85 5.06
N SER A 39 -12.28 -3.06 4.33
CA SER A 39 -13.05 -4.31 4.38
C SER A 39 -12.23 -5.52 3.96
N GLN A 40 -12.40 -6.65 4.65
CA GLN A 40 -11.76 -7.94 4.31
C GLN A 40 -12.15 -8.49 2.94
N TRP A 41 -13.27 -8.01 2.38
CA TRP A 41 -13.79 -8.39 1.07
C TRP A 41 -13.27 -7.51 -0.06
N VAL A 42 -12.46 -6.49 0.25
CA VAL A 42 -11.94 -5.57 -0.76
C VAL A 42 -11.09 -6.31 -1.79
N ARG A 43 -11.19 -5.88 -3.05
CA ARG A 43 -10.31 -6.33 -4.14
C ARG A 43 -9.33 -5.27 -4.58
N SER A 44 -9.71 -4.00 -4.52
CA SER A 44 -8.81 -2.88 -4.82
C SER A 44 -9.38 -1.59 -4.25
N GLY A 45 -8.53 -0.59 -4.10
CA GLY A 45 -8.97 0.73 -3.66
C GLY A 45 -7.81 1.68 -3.44
N CYS A 46 -8.14 2.84 -2.89
CA CYS A 46 -7.18 3.81 -2.42
C CYS A 46 -7.27 3.92 -0.90
N GLY A 47 -6.17 4.31 -0.27
CA GLY A 47 -6.09 4.54 1.16
C GLY A 47 -5.03 5.56 1.48
N GLU A 48 -5.00 5.99 2.73
CA GLU A 48 -3.93 6.82 3.25
C GLU A 48 -3.21 6.06 4.37
N ILE A 49 -1.89 6.05 4.30
CA ILE A 49 -1.01 5.51 5.35
C ILE A 49 -0.16 6.63 5.95
N SER A 50 0.39 6.41 7.14
CA SER A 50 1.32 7.37 7.75
C SER A 50 2.60 7.51 6.93
N VAL A 51 3.29 8.65 7.07
CA VAL A 51 4.58 8.88 6.42
C VAL A 51 5.63 7.88 6.94
N ALA A 52 5.59 7.55 8.23
CA ALA A 52 6.49 6.56 8.83
C ALA A 52 6.30 5.16 8.22
N ALA A 53 5.04 4.69 8.10
CA ALA A 53 4.75 3.41 7.47
C ALA A 53 5.12 3.42 5.98
N ALA A 54 4.90 4.54 5.29
CA ALA A 54 5.35 4.67 3.90
C ALA A 54 6.87 4.57 3.77
N PHE A 55 7.63 5.18 4.69
CA PHE A 55 9.10 5.08 4.70
C PHE A 55 9.57 3.65 4.98
N GLU A 56 8.94 2.93 5.91
CA GLU A 56 9.25 1.53 6.18
C GLU A 56 8.96 0.61 4.97
N LEU A 57 7.85 0.86 4.29
CA LEU A 57 7.42 0.05 3.15
C LEU A 57 8.21 0.36 1.87
N PHE A 58 8.47 1.64 1.60
CA PHE A 58 8.99 2.09 0.31
C PHE A 58 10.43 2.62 0.36
N GLY A 59 11.01 2.85 1.55
CA GLY A 59 12.34 3.45 1.73
C GLY A 59 12.38 4.93 1.34
N GLU A 60 13.57 5.55 1.39
CA GLU A 60 13.80 6.91 0.88
C GLU A 60 13.25 7.02 -0.54
N GLN A 61 12.12 7.70 -0.68
CA GLN A 61 11.69 8.24 -1.94
C GLN A 61 12.76 9.25 -2.34
N GLU A 62 13.54 8.97 -3.38
CA GLU A 62 14.04 10.07 -4.21
C GLU A 62 12.79 10.85 -4.63
N ALA A 63 12.63 12.02 -4.02
CA ALA A 63 11.72 13.03 -4.49
C ALA A 63 12.15 13.37 -5.92
N GLN A 64 11.58 12.68 -6.91
CA GLN A 64 11.69 13.13 -8.28
C GLN A 64 10.93 14.45 -8.35
N PRO A 65 11.62 15.58 -8.65
CA PRO A 65 10.98 16.87 -8.72
C PRO A 65 10.02 16.93 -9.91
N ALA A 66 9.09 17.88 -9.79
CA ALA A 66 7.88 18.12 -10.59
C ALA A 66 8.08 18.16 -12.12
#